data_AF-A0A7J3XF00-F1
#
_entry.id   AF-A0A7J3XF00-F1
#
_cell.length_a   1.000
_cell.length_b   1.000
_cell.length_c   1.000
_cell.angle_alpha   90.00
_cell.angle_beta   90.00
_cell.angle_gamma   90.00
#
_symmetry.space_group_name_H-M   'P 1'
#
loop_
_entity.id
_entity.type
_entity.pdbx_description
1 polymer ?
#
loop_
_entity_poly.entity_id
_entity_poly.type
_entity_poly.pdbx_seq_one_letter_code
_entity_poly.pdbx_strand_id
1 'polypeptide(L)'
;MVFGMGVDLAVAIFVIATLAHYVGVVKKAEKAFTWIVAGAVSFLLAGVFEAAPLIADWVTVGGVNYGFALFGAIGFILVLVGALWTIYQLLTE
;
A
#
# COMPACT_ATOMS: atom_id res chain seq x y z
N MET A 1 -13.07 -7.87 -7.29
CA MET A 1 -11.59 -7.85 -7.21
C MET A 1 -11.08 -8.37 -8.54
N VAL A 2 -10.24 -7.60 -9.23
CA VAL A 2 -9.78 -7.93 -10.59
C VAL A 2 -8.50 -8.78 -10.52
N PHE A 3 -7.62 -8.50 -9.57
CA PHE A 3 -6.33 -9.20 -9.42
C PHE A 3 -6.08 -9.78 -8.01
N GLY A 4 -6.97 -9.53 -7.05
CA GLY A 4 -6.81 -9.86 -5.63
C GLY A 4 -6.76 -8.59 -4.77
N MET A 5 -7.13 -8.69 -3.48
CA MET A 5 -7.29 -7.51 -2.63
C MET A 5 -6.00 -6.70 -2.50
N GLY A 6 -4.86 -7.38 -2.33
CA GLY A 6 -3.56 -6.72 -2.19
C GLY A 6 -3.12 -5.98 -3.46
N VAL A 7 -3.29 -6.62 -4.62
CA VAL A 7 -2.90 -6.03 -5.92
C VAL A 7 -3.82 -4.86 -6.28
N ASP A 8 -5.13 -5.02 -6.12
CA ASP A 8 -6.12 -3.97 -6.43
C ASP A 8 -5.84 -2.69 -5.61
N LEU A 9 -5.51 -2.84 -4.31
CA LEU A 9 -5.13 -1.73 -3.43
C LEU A 9 -3.82 -1.06 -3.86
N ALA A 10 -2.78 -1.84 -4.15
CA ALA A 10 -1.50 -1.30 -4.59
C ALA A 10 -1.66 -0.46 -5.86
N VAL A 11 -2.39 -0.99 -6.86
CA VAL A 11 -2.65 -0.29 -8.12
C VAL A 11 -3.42 1.02 -7.88
N ALA A 12 -4.47 0.99 -7.05
CA ALA A 12 -5.22 2.21 -6.72
C ALA A 12 -4.31 3.29 -6.11
N ILE A 13 -3.45 2.92 -5.17
CA ILE A 13 -2.52 3.86 -4.51
C ILE A 13 -1.50 4.40 -5.51
N PHE A 14 -0.93 3.57 -6.40
CA PHE A 14 -0.01 4.04 -7.43
C PHE A 14 -0.65 5.00 -8.41
N VAL A 15 -1.90 4.75 -8.82
CA VAL A 15 -2.65 5.67 -9.69
C VAL A 15 -2.85 7.01 -8.97
N ILE A 16 -3.28 7.00 -7.70
CA ILE A 16 -3.45 8.23 -6.91
C ILE A 16 -2.12 8.97 -6.75
N ALA A 17 -1.03 8.27 -6.43
CA ALA A 17 0.29 8.88 -6.28
C ALA A 17 0.79 9.50 -7.59
N THR A 18 0.55 8.84 -8.72
CA THR A 18 0.91 9.35 -10.06
C THR A 18 0.12 10.60 -10.41
N LEU A 19 -1.20 10.60 -10.16
CA LEU A 19 -2.05 11.78 -10.35
C LEU A 19 -1.62 12.93 -9.44
N ALA A 20 -1.34 12.66 -8.17
CA ALA A 20 -0.86 13.65 -7.21
C ALA A 20 0.50 14.25 -7.62
N HIS A 21 1.38 13.44 -8.21
CA HIS A 21 2.65 13.92 -8.76
C HIS A 21 2.43 14.81 -9.98
N TYR A 22 1.52 14.42 -10.87
CA TYR A 22 1.16 15.20 -12.06
C TYR A 22 0.60 16.58 -11.72
N VAL A 23 -0.24 16.71 -10.69
CA VAL A 23 -0.77 18.00 -10.23
C VAL A 23 0.19 18.78 -9.32
N GLY A 24 1.38 18.25 -9.04
CA GLY A 24 2.42 18.91 -8.25
C GLY A 24 2.21 18.88 -6.73
N VAL A 25 1.21 18.14 -6.23
CA VAL A 25 0.95 18.00 -4.78
C VAL A 25 2.09 17.26 -4.07
N VAL A 26 2.69 16.26 -4.74
CA VAL A 26 3.81 15.48 -4.18
C VAL A 26 5.00 16.35 -3.82
N LYS A 27 5.26 17.45 -4.55
CA LYS A 27 6.38 18.36 -4.26
C LYS A 27 6.24 19.07 -2.91
N LYS A 28 5.02 19.25 -2.42
CA LYS A 28 4.72 19.84 -1.11
C LYS A 28 4.68 18.81 0.02
N ALA A 29 4.63 17.52 -0.33
CA ALA A 29 4.43 16.45 0.65
C ALA A 29 5.29 15.21 0.36
N GLU A 30 6.52 15.41 -0.10
CA GLU A 30 7.36 14.35 -0.68
C GLU A 30 7.64 13.22 0.33
N LYS A 31 7.91 13.59 1.57
CA LYS A 31 8.14 12.64 2.66
C LYS A 31 6.89 11.81 2.95
N ALA A 32 5.72 12.44 2.93
CA ALA A 32 4.44 11.77 3.13
C ALA A 32 4.13 10.78 1.99
N PHE A 33 4.36 11.18 0.74
CA PHE A 33 4.18 10.29 -0.42
C PHE A 33 5.15 9.12 -0.44
N THR A 34 6.37 9.28 0.08
CA THR A 34 7.30 8.17 0.27
C THR A 34 6.70 7.06 1.14
N TRP A 35 6.02 7.41 2.23
CA TRP A 35 5.33 6.44 3.10
C TRP A 35 4.14 5.78 2.40
N ILE A 36 3.36 6.56 1.65
CA ILE A 36 2.21 6.04 0.87
C ILE A 36 2.70 5.03 -0.18
N VAL A 37 3.75 5.35 -0.91
CA VAL A 37 4.35 4.48 -1.93
C VAL A 37 4.97 3.23 -1.32
N ALA A 38 5.67 3.35 -0.20
CA ALA A 38 6.18 2.19 0.54
C ALA A 38 5.05 1.25 1.00
N GLY A 39 3.93 1.83 1.45
CA GLY A 39 2.71 1.08 1.78
C GLY A 39 2.11 0.37 0.57
N ALA A 40 2.05 1.03 -0.59
CA ALA A 40 1.59 0.43 -1.85
C ALA A 40 2.45 -0.78 -2.26
N VAL A 41 3.77 -0.68 -2.14
CA VAL A 41 4.70 -1.81 -2.39
C VAL A 41 4.41 -2.97 -1.43
N SER A 42 4.12 -2.67 -0.17
CA SER A 42 3.74 -3.69 0.82
C SER A 42 2.43 -4.41 0.45
N PHE A 43 1.42 -3.67 -0.01
CA PHE A 43 0.18 -4.28 -0.54
C PHE A 43 0.41 -5.12 -1.79
N LEU A 44 1.35 -4.72 -2.65
CA LEU A 44 1.72 -5.48 -3.83
C LEU A 44 2.35 -6.83 -3.43
N LEU A 45 3.22 -6.83 -2.40
CA LEU A 45 3.74 -8.06 -1.80
C LEU A 45 2.62 -8.90 -1.17
N ALA A 46 1.69 -8.29 -0.43
CA ALA A 46 0.52 -9.00 0.10
C ALA A 46 -0.26 -9.72 -1.01
N GLY A 47 -0.46 -9.05 -2.14
CA GLY A 47 -1.09 -9.63 -3.33
C GLY A 47 -0.32 -10.82 -3.92
N VAL A 48 1.01 -10.82 -3.87
CA VAL A 48 1.83 -11.99 -4.27
C VAL A 48 1.57 -13.18 -3.34
N PHE A 49 1.49 -12.95 -2.03
CA PHE A 49 1.17 -13.99 -1.05
C PHE A 49 -0.26 -14.53 -1.22
N GLU A 50 -1.20 -13.70 -1.69
CA GLU A 50 -2.58 -14.07 -2.00
C GLU A 50 -2.69 -14.88 -3.31
N ALA A 51 -1.97 -14.48 -4.35
CA ALA A 51 -2.13 -15.03 -5.70
C ALA A 51 -1.22 -16.24 -6.01
N ALA A 52 -0.12 -16.43 -5.28
CA ALA A 52 0.82 -17.53 -5.51
C ALA A 52 0.43 -18.79 -4.70
N PRO A 53 -0.10 -19.87 -5.32
CA PRO A 53 -0.62 -21.04 -4.60
C PRO A 53 0.48 -21.77 -3.80
N LEU A 54 1.66 -21.89 -4.41
CA LEU A 54 2.86 -22.48 -3.81
C LEU A 54 3.39 -21.73 -2.59
N ILE A 55 3.02 -20.46 -2.42
CA ILE A 55 3.42 -19.67 -1.24
C ILE A 55 2.26 -19.66 -0.26
N ALA A 56 1.04 -19.44 -0.73
CA ALA A 56 -0.16 -19.43 0.09
C ALA A 56 -0.29 -20.71 0.94
N ASP A 57 -0.03 -21.89 0.39
CA ASP A 57 -0.14 -23.16 1.13
C ASP A 57 0.90 -23.29 2.27
N TRP A 58 2.07 -22.64 2.15
CA TRP A 58 3.14 -22.72 3.15
C TRP A 58 2.99 -21.71 4.30
N VAL A 59 2.32 -20.59 4.05
CA VAL A 59 2.07 -19.53 5.05
C VAL A 59 0.62 -19.47 5.52
N THR A 60 -0.23 -20.41 5.10
CA THR A 60 -1.61 -20.52 5.56
C THR A 60 -1.74 -21.57 6.66
N VAL A 61 -2.10 -21.15 7.88
CA VAL A 61 -2.48 -22.06 8.97
C VAL A 61 -3.87 -21.69 9.45
N GLY A 62 -4.75 -22.68 9.60
CA GLY A 62 -6.12 -22.45 10.05
C GLY A 62 -6.96 -21.55 9.12
N GLY A 63 -6.62 -21.50 7.83
CA GLY A 63 -7.31 -20.65 6.83
C GLY A 63 -6.84 -19.20 6.80
N VAL A 64 -5.82 -18.83 7.60
CA VAL A 64 -5.24 -17.48 7.61
C VAL A 64 -3.89 -17.48 6.89
N ASN A 65 -3.78 -16.73 5.81
CA ASN A 65 -2.53 -16.48 5.11
C ASN A 65 -1.73 -15.39 5.86
N TYR A 66 -0.75 -15.80 6.66
CA TYR A 66 0.03 -14.87 7.50
C TYR A 66 0.89 -13.91 6.68
N GLY A 67 1.34 -14.31 5.50
CA GLY A 67 2.06 -13.43 4.58
C GLY A 67 1.18 -12.27 4.14
N PHE A 68 -0.03 -12.58 3.65
CA PHE A 68 -1.01 -11.56 3.29
C PHE A 68 -1.35 -10.66 4.49
N ALA A 69 -1.63 -11.23 5.65
CA ALA A 69 -2.01 -10.46 6.84
C ALA A 69 -0.89 -9.51 7.31
N LEU A 70 0.36 -9.98 7.31
CA LEU A 70 1.52 -9.19 7.73
C LEU A 70 1.76 -8.00 6.78
N PHE A 71 1.87 -8.28 5.49
CA PHE A 71 2.14 -7.23 4.49
C PHE A 71 0.93 -6.30 4.31
N GLY A 72 -0.30 -6.82 4.44
CA GLY A 72 -1.51 -6.00 4.46
C GLY A 72 -1.54 -5.03 5.65
N ALA A 73 -1.20 -5.50 6.86
CA ALA A 73 -1.15 -4.67 8.05
C ALA A 73 -0.04 -3.59 7.95
N ILE A 74 1.16 -3.98 7.51
CA ILE A 74 2.27 -3.03 7.29
C ILE A 74 1.89 -2.00 6.23
N GLY A 75 1.37 -2.44 5.08
CA GLY A 75 0.91 -1.56 4.02
C GLY A 75 -0.11 -0.54 4.50
N PHE A 76 -1.09 -1.00 5.28
CA PHE A 76 -2.12 -0.13 5.84
C PHE A 76 -1.56 0.93 6.79
N ILE A 77 -0.66 0.54 7.71
CA ILE A 77 -0.02 1.46 8.65
C ILE A 77 0.80 2.52 7.89
N LEU A 78 1.60 2.11 6.89
CA LEU A 78 2.44 3.03 6.12
C LEU A 78 1.59 4.04 5.33
N VAL A 79 0.51 3.58 4.69
CA VAL A 79 -0.42 4.47 3.98
C VAL A 79 -1.12 5.43 4.95
N LEU A 80 -1.57 4.97 6.12
CA LEU A 80 -2.17 5.85 7.13
C LEU A 80 -1.21 6.94 7.61
N VAL A 81 0.02 6.55 7.95
CA VAL A 81 1.06 7.51 8.38
C VAL A 81 1.33 8.52 7.26
N GLY A 82 1.48 8.06 6.03
CA GLY A 82 1.66 8.94 4.88
C GLY A 82 0.47 9.85 4.61
N ALA A 83 -0.76 9.37 4.74
CA ALA A 83 -1.97 10.17 4.56
C ALA A 83 -2.09 11.27 5.63
N LEU A 84 -1.90 10.93 6.90
CA LEU A 84 -1.91 11.91 8.00
C LEU A 84 -0.82 12.97 7.83
N TRP A 85 0.39 12.55 7.41
CA TRP A 85 1.48 13.48 7.17
C TRP A 85 1.23 14.37 5.95
N THR A 86 0.58 13.86 4.91
CA THR A 86 0.17 14.66 3.74
C THR A 86 -0.80 15.76 4.18
N ILE A 87 -1.80 15.43 5.00
CA ILE A 87 -2.75 16.41 5.54
C ILE A 87 -2.01 17.47 6.38
N TYR A 88 -1.10 17.05 7.26
CA TYR A 88 -0.30 17.97 8.05
C TYR A 88 0.50 18.94 7.19
N GLN A 89 1.27 18.43 6.21
CA GLN A 89 2.11 19.25 5.34
C GLN A 89 1.27 20.22 4.49
N LEU A 90 0.13 19.80 3.96
CA LEU A 90 -0.76 20.67 3.19
C LEU A 90 -1.45 21.76 4.03
N LEU A 91 -1.56 21.59 5.35
CA LEU A 91 -2.14 22.60 6.25
C LEU A 91 -1.08 23.59 6.76
N THR A 92 0.18 23.15 6.86
CA THR A 92 1.28 23.97 7.40
C THR A 92 2.13 24.67 6.34
N GLU A 93 2.13 24.19 5.09
CA GLU A 93 2.89 24.73 3.95
C GLU A 93 2.00 25.24 2.81
#